data_AF-A0AAP8TVI4-F1
#
_entry.id   AF-A0AAP8TVI4-F1
#
_cell.length_a   1.000
_cell.length_b   1.000
_cell.length_c   1.000
_cell.angle_alpha   90.00
_cell.angle_beta   90.00
_cell.angle_gamma   90.00
#
_symmetry.space_group_name_H-M   'P 1'
#
loop_
_entity.id
_entity.type
_entity.pdbx_description
1 polymer ?
#
loop_
_entity_poly.entity_id
_entity_poly.type
_entity_poly.pdbx_seq_one_letter_code
_entity_poly.pdbx_strand_id
1 'polypeptide(L)'
;MDYDELYGKYTEKASQNPHYAHYPTIPNAWIYIAIDIRDMNMCKIGLTTKEDPLKRINEGKTYNPFLELFATYQLSACTWGCSQQELNDIENYFHHRATFGGAIKHVRTQRDSEWFFNDPEEAEHQIDWMLAKRGFSVRGWSLYEIYIREDRDQEKLNYVNVDALKEIKTIFRPEPYEYKSRALAAGLRDYQFADYFNFLFDFHRGDEIRKIYLK
;
A
#
# COMPACT_ATOMS: atom_id res chain seq x y z
N MET A 1 -38.79 -15.92 12.98
CA MET A 1 -38.14 -15.55 11.71
C MET A 1 -36.68 -15.57 12.04
N ASP A 2 -35.98 -16.56 11.52
CA ASP A 2 -34.60 -16.83 11.90
C ASP A 2 -33.70 -15.70 11.38
N TYR A 3 -32.73 -15.25 12.18
CA TYR A 3 -31.85 -14.15 11.78
C TYR A 3 -31.07 -14.50 10.49
N ASP A 4 -30.82 -15.81 10.32
CA ASP A 4 -30.18 -16.40 9.13
C ASP A 4 -31.05 -16.39 7.87
N GLU A 5 -32.38 -16.38 8.00
CA GLU A 5 -33.31 -16.30 6.86
C GLU A 5 -33.48 -14.86 6.35
N LEU A 6 -33.35 -13.86 7.21
CA LEU A 6 -33.48 -12.46 6.82
C LEU A 6 -32.22 -11.92 6.13
N TYR A 7 -31.05 -12.44 6.50
CA TYR A 7 -29.77 -11.96 6.00
C TYR A 7 -29.01 -12.95 5.14
N GLY A 8 -29.36 -14.24 5.06
CA GLY A 8 -28.64 -15.19 4.21
C GLY A 8 -27.15 -15.33 4.56
N LYS A 9 -26.53 -16.42 4.11
CA LYS A 9 -25.07 -16.48 4.04
C LYS A 9 -24.59 -15.55 2.92
N TYR A 10 -24.65 -14.22 3.09
CA TYR A 10 -24.09 -13.25 2.15
C TYR A 10 -22.57 -13.31 2.20
N THR A 11 -22.04 -14.36 1.56
CA THR A 11 -20.69 -14.32 1.02
C THR A 11 -20.79 -13.56 -0.29
N GLU A 12 -20.44 -12.27 -0.31
CA GLU A 12 -20.15 -11.63 -1.60
C GLU A 12 -18.88 -12.28 -2.14
N LYS A 13 -19.04 -13.39 -2.87
CA LYS A 13 -17.99 -13.90 -3.75
C LYS A 13 -17.57 -12.75 -4.63
N ALA A 14 -16.27 -12.51 -4.72
CA ALA A 14 -15.76 -11.43 -5.54
C ALA A 14 -16.18 -11.64 -6.99
N SER A 15 -16.74 -10.62 -7.61
CA SER A 15 -16.96 -10.58 -9.05
C SER A 15 -15.82 -9.81 -9.71
N GLN A 16 -15.44 -10.23 -10.91
CA GLN A 16 -14.49 -9.44 -11.70
C GLN A 16 -15.16 -8.12 -12.10
N ASN A 17 -14.42 -7.02 -12.02
CA ASN A 17 -14.90 -5.74 -12.50
C ASN A 17 -15.14 -5.83 -14.03
N PRO A 18 -16.39 -5.67 -14.51
CA PRO A 18 -16.71 -5.86 -15.93
C PRO A 18 -16.02 -4.83 -16.82
N HIS A 19 -15.69 -3.65 -16.29
CA HIS A 19 -14.96 -2.63 -17.04
C HIS A 19 -13.53 -3.06 -17.36
N TYR A 20 -12.90 -3.89 -16.53
CA TYR A 20 -11.52 -4.33 -16.73
C TYR A 20 -11.39 -5.74 -17.33
N ALA A 21 -12.50 -6.49 -17.40
CA ALA A 21 -12.50 -7.90 -17.79
C ALA A 21 -11.96 -8.19 -19.20
N HIS A 22 -12.05 -7.22 -20.12
CA HIS A 22 -11.54 -7.36 -21.49
C HIS A 22 -10.09 -6.90 -21.68
N TYR A 23 -9.46 -6.32 -20.65
CA TYR A 23 -8.04 -5.93 -20.73
C TYR A 23 -7.14 -7.09 -20.27
N PRO A 24 -6.04 -7.37 -20.99
CA PRO A 24 -5.11 -8.40 -20.58
C PRO A 24 -4.45 -8.03 -19.25
N THR A 25 -4.37 -9.02 -18.36
CA THR A 25 -3.64 -8.89 -17.10
C THR A 25 -2.15 -8.88 -17.35
N ILE A 26 -1.40 -8.14 -16.55
CA ILE A 26 0.06 -8.11 -16.60
C ILE A 26 0.65 -8.93 -15.45
N PRO A 27 1.80 -9.61 -15.66
CA PRO A 27 2.37 -10.54 -14.68
C PRO A 27 2.86 -9.83 -13.42
N ASN A 28 3.30 -8.58 -13.57
CA ASN A 28 3.75 -7.74 -12.47
C ASN A 28 2.95 -6.44 -12.49
N ALA A 29 2.20 -6.20 -11.43
CA ALA A 29 1.45 -4.98 -11.21
C ALA A 29 1.61 -4.61 -9.74
N TRP A 30 2.28 -3.51 -9.48
CA TRP A 30 2.61 -3.09 -8.12
C TRP A 30 2.16 -1.67 -7.86
N ILE A 31 1.68 -1.44 -6.63
CA ILE A 31 1.72 -0.12 -5.99
C ILE A 31 2.83 -0.17 -4.96
N TYR A 32 3.61 0.89 -4.84
CA TYR A 32 4.60 1.02 -3.78
C TYR A 32 4.55 2.41 -3.16
N ILE A 33 4.79 2.45 -1.85
CA ILE A 33 5.09 3.65 -1.09
C ILE A 33 6.58 3.62 -0.79
N ALA A 34 7.28 4.70 -1.10
CA ALA A 34 8.64 4.94 -0.64
C ALA A 34 8.70 6.26 0.14
N ILE A 35 9.66 6.36 1.06
CA ILE A 35 9.87 7.52 1.92
C ILE A 35 11.28 8.06 1.75
N ASP A 36 11.46 9.35 1.94
CA ASP A 36 12.77 9.90 2.28
C ASP A 36 12.93 9.81 3.80
N ILE A 37 13.89 9.03 4.28
CA ILE A 37 14.07 8.80 5.73
C ILE A 37 14.41 10.08 6.53
N ARG A 38 14.71 11.18 5.83
CA ARG A 38 14.94 12.51 6.41
C ARG A 38 13.69 13.36 6.53
N ASP A 39 12.60 13.01 5.86
CA ASP A 39 11.36 13.77 5.85
C ASP A 39 10.15 12.85 5.74
N MET A 40 9.60 12.50 6.90
CA MET A 40 8.40 11.66 7.01
C MET A 40 7.10 12.41 6.67
N ASN A 41 7.14 13.70 6.31
CA ASN A 41 5.94 14.45 5.90
C ASN A 41 5.63 14.32 4.40
N MET A 42 6.47 13.58 3.67
CA MET A 42 6.24 13.28 2.28
C MET A 42 6.52 11.83 1.97
N CYS A 43 5.80 11.33 0.98
CA CYS A 43 6.00 9.99 0.47
C CYS A 43 5.90 9.99 -1.05
N LYS A 44 6.52 8.98 -1.63
CA LYS A 44 6.43 8.66 -3.04
C LYS A 44 5.44 7.52 -3.20
N ILE A 45 4.36 7.73 -3.95
CA ILE A 45 3.40 6.70 -4.30
C ILE A 45 3.58 6.41 -5.78
N GLY A 46 4.11 5.23 -6.09
CA GLY A 46 4.40 4.86 -7.47
C GLY A 46 3.72 3.57 -7.87
N LEU A 47 3.51 3.42 -9.17
CA LEU A 47 3.07 2.17 -9.78
C LEU A 47 4.19 1.61 -10.64
N THR A 48 4.30 0.29 -10.69
CA THR A 48 5.30 -0.34 -11.56
C THR A 48 4.89 -1.70 -12.07
N THR A 49 5.37 -2.01 -13.27
CA THR A 49 5.22 -3.30 -13.93
C THR A 49 6.54 -4.09 -13.99
N LYS A 50 7.56 -3.59 -13.26
CA LYS A 50 8.81 -4.32 -13.04
C LYS A 50 8.55 -5.53 -12.15
N GLU A 51 9.43 -6.51 -12.24
CA GLU A 51 9.39 -7.72 -11.41
C GLU A 51 9.40 -7.41 -9.91
N ASP A 52 10.10 -6.34 -9.50
CA ASP A 52 10.25 -5.93 -8.11
C ASP A 52 10.21 -4.39 -8.00
N PRO A 53 9.39 -3.81 -7.10
CA PRO A 53 9.40 -2.38 -6.79
C PRO A 53 10.77 -1.80 -6.42
N LEU A 54 11.65 -2.58 -5.77
CA LEU A 54 13.02 -2.15 -5.46
C LEU A 54 13.83 -1.85 -6.73
N LYS A 55 13.64 -2.64 -7.79
CA LYS A 55 14.30 -2.38 -9.09
C LYS A 55 13.85 -1.03 -9.66
N ARG A 56 12.56 -0.71 -9.56
CA ARG A 56 12.02 0.59 -10.01
C ARG A 56 12.60 1.76 -9.20
N ILE A 57 12.71 1.61 -7.89
CA ILE A 57 13.32 2.61 -7.00
C ILE A 57 14.79 2.85 -7.38
N ASN A 58 15.55 1.78 -7.60
CA ASN A 58 16.96 1.85 -7.98
C ASN A 58 17.20 2.40 -9.40
N GLU A 59 16.24 2.21 -10.32
CA GLU A 59 16.26 2.83 -11.66
C GLU A 59 15.91 4.32 -11.63
N GLY A 60 15.25 4.79 -10.56
CA GLY A 60 14.87 6.18 -10.40
C GLY A 60 16.09 7.09 -10.46
N LYS A 61 16.12 7.99 -11.44
CA LYS A 61 17.15 9.07 -11.53
C LYS A 61 17.10 10.07 -10.37
N THR A 62 16.21 9.86 -9.41
CA THR A 62 16.25 10.49 -8.09
C THR A 62 17.55 10.03 -7.43
N TYR A 63 18.61 10.82 -7.55
CA TYR A 63 19.88 10.67 -6.82
C TYR A 63 19.71 10.80 -5.29
N ASN A 64 18.59 10.34 -4.74
CA ASN A 64 18.25 10.42 -3.35
C ASN A 64 18.69 9.13 -2.66
N PRO A 65 19.86 9.12 -1.98
CA PRO A 65 20.35 7.92 -1.30
C PRO A 65 19.55 7.61 -0.02
N PHE A 66 18.59 8.45 0.35
CA PHE A 66 17.76 8.34 1.56
C PHE A 66 16.40 7.71 1.27
N LEU A 67 16.19 7.20 0.06
CA LEU A 67 14.91 6.62 -0.35
C LEU A 67 14.80 5.17 0.14
N GLU A 68 13.74 4.86 0.88
CA GLU A 68 13.44 3.51 1.34
C GLU A 68 12.01 3.09 1.00
N LEU A 69 11.79 1.80 0.78
CA LEU A 69 10.45 1.26 0.66
C LEU A 69 9.74 1.35 2.01
N PHE A 70 8.48 1.77 1.96
CA PHE A 70 7.59 1.84 3.09
C PHE A 70 6.57 0.69 3.03
N ALA A 71 5.87 0.53 1.91
CA ALA A 71 4.92 -0.57 1.70
C ALA A 71 4.83 -0.92 0.22
N THR A 72 4.47 -2.16 -0.10
CA THR A 72 4.17 -2.59 -1.47
C THR A 72 2.89 -3.41 -1.52
N TYR A 73 2.23 -3.38 -2.67
CA TYR A 73 0.99 -4.10 -2.97
C TYR A 73 1.13 -4.82 -4.32
N GLN A 74 1.05 -6.14 -4.33
CA GLN A 74 1.14 -6.97 -5.53
C GLN A 74 -0.24 -7.19 -6.15
N LEU A 75 -0.68 -6.25 -6.99
CA LEU A 75 -2.00 -6.32 -7.62
C LEU A 75 -2.13 -7.47 -8.62
N SER A 76 -1.02 -7.96 -9.19
CA SER A 76 -1.06 -9.15 -10.05
C SER A 76 -1.37 -10.44 -9.28
N ALA A 77 -1.24 -10.44 -7.94
CA ALA A 77 -1.61 -11.57 -7.08
C ALA A 77 -3.08 -11.53 -6.63
N CYS A 78 -3.84 -10.49 -6.97
CA CYS A 78 -5.28 -10.44 -6.77
C CYS A 78 -5.98 -11.53 -7.60
N THR A 79 -7.19 -11.94 -7.21
CA THR A 79 -7.96 -13.05 -7.81
C THR A 79 -8.00 -12.99 -9.34
N TRP A 80 -8.17 -11.79 -9.89
CA TRP A 80 -8.33 -11.55 -11.33
C TRP A 80 -7.12 -10.85 -11.95
N GLY A 81 -6.00 -10.78 -11.21
CA GLY A 81 -4.83 -9.98 -11.57
C GLY A 81 -5.15 -8.49 -11.65
N CYS A 82 -4.32 -7.76 -12.40
CA CYS A 82 -4.52 -6.35 -12.71
C CYS A 82 -4.03 -6.08 -14.14
N SER A 83 -4.71 -5.18 -14.84
CA SER A 83 -4.34 -4.78 -16.21
C SER A 83 -3.58 -3.46 -16.24
N GLN A 84 -2.89 -3.16 -17.34
CA GLN A 84 -2.24 -1.85 -17.51
C GLN A 84 -3.25 -0.69 -17.48
N GLN A 85 -4.45 -0.90 -18.02
CA GLN A 85 -5.50 0.12 -18.00
C GLN A 85 -5.93 0.44 -16.56
N GLU A 86 -6.13 -0.61 -15.75
CA GLU A 86 -6.51 -0.45 -14.34
C GLU A 86 -5.42 0.24 -13.52
N LEU A 87 -4.14 -0.07 -13.76
CA LEU A 87 -3.03 0.66 -13.13
C LEU A 87 -3.05 2.14 -13.51
N ASN A 88 -3.22 2.47 -14.79
CA ASN A 88 -3.28 3.87 -15.23
C ASN A 88 -4.45 4.63 -14.55
N ASP A 89 -5.60 3.97 -14.38
CA ASP A 89 -6.76 4.56 -13.71
C ASP A 89 -6.53 4.75 -12.20
N ILE A 90 -5.75 3.87 -11.57
CA ILE A 90 -5.32 4.00 -10.18
C ILE A 90 -4.32 5.16 -10.04
N GLU A 91 -3.34 5.26 -10.94
CA GLU A 91 -2.37 6.36 -10.95
C GLU A 91 -3.07 7.72 -11.11
N ASN A 92 -3.99 7.81 -12.06
CA ASN A 92 -4.82 9.01 -12.25
C ASN A 92 -5.65 9.33 -10.99
N TYR A 93 -6.18 8.30 -10.32
CA TYR A 93 -6.91 8.50 -9.06
C TYR A 93 -6.00 9.12 -7.99
N PHE A 94 -4.78 8.64 -7.81
CA PHE A 94 -3.84 9.20 -6.83
C PHE A 94 -3.51 10.67 -7.10
N HIS A 95 -3.22 11.03 -8.35
CA HIS A 95 -2.88 12.42 -8.71
C HIS A 95 -4.05 13.39 -8.52
N HIS A 96 -5.30 12.94 -8.65
CA HIS A 96 -6.48 13.81 -8.59
C HIS A 96 -7.21 13.79 -7.25
N ARG A 97 -6.88 12.87 -6.33
CA ARG A 97 -7.59 12.76 -5.05
C ARG A 97 -6.93 13.62 -3.98
N ALA A 98 -7.71 14.54 -3.43
CA ALA A 98 -7.26 15.47 -2.37
C ALA A 98 -6.72 14.76 -1.12
N THR A 99 -7.14 13.52 -0.85
CA THR A 99 -6.66 12.72 0.30
C THR A 99 -5.17 12.40 0.22
N PHE A 100 -4.53 12.49 -0.95
CA PHE A 100 -3.08 12.33 -1.09
C PHE A 100 -2.33 13.67 -1.08
N GLY A 101 -2.96 14.79 -0.73
CA GLY A 101 -2.30 16.10 -0.66
C GLY A 101 -1.93 16.73 -2.01
N GLY A 102 -2.20 16.03 -3.12
CA GLY A 102 -1.84 16.44 -4.48
C GLY A 102 -0.37 16.13 -4.81
N ALA A 103 -0.13 15.74 -6.06
CA ALA A 103 1.21 15.44 -6.54
C ALA A 103 2.10 16.69 -6.55
N ILE A 104 3.30 16.57 -6.00
CA ILE A 104 4.36 17.57 -6.10
C ILE A 104 4.73 17.71 -7.57
N LYS A 105 4.76 18.94 -8.08
CA LYS A 105 5.13 19.19 -9.48
C LYS A 105 6.65 19.16 -9.65
N HIS A 106 7.11 18.53 -10.72
CA HIS A 106 8.49 18.63 -11.16
C HIS A 106 8.84 20.08 -11.49
N VAL A 107 9.83 20.66 -10.79
CA VAL A 107 10.23 22.07 -10.91
C VAL A 107 10.39 22.52 -12.37
N ARG A 108 11.04 21.70 -13.20
CA ARG A 108 11.35 22.05 -14.59
C ARG A 108 10.20 21.79 -15.58
N THR A 109 9.46 20.70 -15.42
CA THR A 109 8.46 20.27 -16.42
C THR A 109 7.03 20.61 -16.05
N GLN A 110 6.78 21.01 -14.79
CA GLN A 110 5.46 21.26 -14.20
C GLN A 110 4.50 20.07 -14.26
N ARG A 111 5.02 18.89 -14.65
CA ARG A 111 4.29 17.63 -14.62
C ARG A 111 4.17 17.15 -13.18
N ASP A 112 3.06 16.51 -12.90
CA ASP A 112 2.84 15.82 -11.63
C ASP A 112 3.91 14.74 -11.48
N SER A 113 4.52 14.69 -10.30
CA SER A 113 5.48 13.66 -9.94
C SER A 113 4.80 12.58 -9.11
N GLU A 114 5.51 11.48 -8.91
CA GLU A 114 5.09 10.40 -7.99
C GLU A 114 5.26 10.79 -6.50
N TRP A 115 5.62 12.04 -6.17
CA TRP A 115 5.80 12.50 -4.79
C TRP A 115 4.61 13.31 -4.29
N PHE A 116 4.27 13.15 -3.01
CA PHE A 116 3.10 13.74 -2.38
C PHE A 116 3.48 14.30 -1.00
N PHE A 117 2.93 15.46 -0.63
CA PHE A 117 2.98 15.96 0.75
C PHE A 117 1.93 15.22 1.58
N ASN A 118 2.25 13.98 1.92
CA ASN A 118 1.38 13.13 2.73
C ASN A 118 2.22 12.27 3.65
N ASP A 119 1.74 12.09 4.87
CA ASP A 119 2.29 11.15 5.82
C ASP A 119 2.21 9.72 5.23
N PRO A 120 3.27 8.92 5.32
CA PRO A 120 3.31 7.60 4.69
C PRO A 120 2.35 6.59 5.35
N GLU A 121 2.06 6.68 6.65
CA GLU A 121 1.04 5.84 7.29
C GLU A 121 -0.36 6.20 6.79
N GLU A 122 -0.65 7.49 6.64
CA GLU A 122 -1.92 7.94 6.07
C GLU A 122 -2.06 7.51 4.60
N ALA A 123 -1.00 7.67 3.80
CA ALA A 123 -0.98 7.18 2.43
C ALA A 123 -1.21 5.67 2.34
N GLU A 124 -0.59 4.89 3.23
CA GLU A 124 -0.79 3.45 3.35
C GLU A 124 -2.25 3.12 3.64
N HIS A 125 -2.84 3.79 4.63
CA HIS A 125 -4.25 3.61 4.99
C HIS A 125 -5.20 3.94 3.84
N GLN A 126 -4.97 5.04 3.13
CA GLN A 126 -5.79 5.44 2.00
C GLN A 126 -5.70 4.44 0.84
N ILE A 127 -4.54 3.82 0.62
CA ILE A 127 -4.37 2.78 -0.40
C ILE A 127 -5.11 1.50 0.01
N ASP A 128 -5.00 1.06 1.27
CA ASP A 128 -5.75 -0.09 1.79
C ASP A 128 -7.25 0.06 1.55
N TRP A 129 -7.80 1.22 1.92
CA TRP A 129 -9.21 1.55 1.70
C TRP A 129 -9.59 1.63 0.23
N MET A 130 -8.75 2.24 -0.59
CA MET A 130 -8.98 2.36 -2.03
C MET A 130 -9.05 0.98 -2.68
N LEU A 131 -8.13 0.07 -2.37
CA LEU A 131 -8.12 -1.30 -2.88
C LEU A 131 -9.39 -2.04 -2.45
N ALA A 132 -9.75 -1.97 -1.17
CA ALA A 132 -10.97 -2.57 -0.66
C ALA A 132 -12.21 -2.04 -1.40
N LYS A 133 -12.39 -0.72 -1.46
CA LYS A 133 -13.58 -0.07 -2.03
C LYS A 133 -13.67 -0.19 -3.56
N ARG A 134 -12.56 -0.35 -4.27
CA ARG A 134 -12.56 -0.58 -5.73
C ARG A 134 -12.91 -2.01 -6.13
N GLY A 135 -13.13 -2.91 -5.16
CA GLY A 135 -13.56 -4.28 -5.41
C GLY A 135 -12.41 -5.23 -5.72
N PHE A 136 -11.18 -4.90 -5.32
CA PHE A 136 -10.09 -5.88 -5.37
C PHE A 136 -10.42 -7.08 -4.48
N SER A 137 -9.89 -8.23 -4.85
CA SER A 137 -10.15 -9.50 -4.17
C SER A 137 -8.93 -10.39 -4.18
N VAL A 138 -8.86 -11.30 -3.20
CA VAL A 138 -7.79 -12.29 -3.06
C VAL A 138 -8.44 -13.64 -2.76
N ARG A 139 -7.97 -14.70 -3.43
CA ARG A 139 -8.54 -16.06 -3.34
C ARG A 139 -10.06 -16.13 -3.59
N GLY A 140 -10.59 -15.25 -4.45
CA GLY A 140 -12.02 -15.18 -4.75
C GLY A 140 -12.87 -14.39 -3.74
N TRP A 141 -12.24 -13.74 -2.75
CA TRP A 141 -12.92 -12.98 -1.70
C TRP A 141 -12.62 -11.49 -1.80
N SER A 142 -13.65 -10.67 -1.69
CA SER A 142 -13.52 -9.21 -1.72
C SER A 142 -12.66 -8.71 -0.55
N LEU A 143 -11.82 -7.72 -0.81
CA LEU A 143 -11.08 -7.02 0.24
C LEU A 143 -12.01 -6.15 1.12
N TYR A 144 -13.17 -5.75 0.61
CA TYR A 144 -14.18 -5.02 1.37
C TYR A 144 -15.32 -5.93 1.81
N GLU A 145 -15.61 -5.96 3.11
CA GLU A 145 -16.56 -6.90 3.72
C GLU A 145 -17.36 -6.28 4.86
N ILE A 146 -18.67 -6.09 4.63
CA ILE A 146 -19.57 -5.47 5.61
C ILE A 146 -19.95 -6.47 6.74
N TYR A 147 -20.17 -7.75 6.41
CA TYR A 147 -20.71 -8.75 7.34
C TYR A 147 -19.62 -9.63 7.95
N ILE A 148 -19.59 -9.77 9.28
CA ILE A 148 -18.71 -10.71 9.99
C ILE A 148 -19.15 -12.12 9.60
N ARG A 149 -18.19 -12.95 9.17
CA ARG A 149 -18.47 -14.32 8.77
C ARG A 149 -18.19 -15.28 9.92
N GLU A 150 -19.14 -16.15 10.20
CA GLU A 150 -19.00 -17.18 11.24
C GLU A 150 -18.08 -18.34 10.83
N ASP A 151 -17.78 -18.48 9.53
CA ASP A 151 -16.97 -19.58 9.00
C ASP A 151 -15.45 -19.31 9.00
N ARG A 152 -15.01 -18.21 9.61
CA ARG A 152 -13.58 -17.86 9.72
C ARG A 152 -13.31 -16.85 10.84
N ASP A 153 -12.19 -17.03 11.52
CA ASP A 153 -11.58 -15.97 12.32
C ASP A 153 -11.10 -14.89 11.36
N GLN A 154 -11.78 -13.74 11.36
CA GLN A 154 -11.35 -12.59 10.57
C GLN A 154 -10.93 -11.45 11.48
N GLU A 155 -9.70 -11.01 11.32
CA GLU A 155 -9.34 -9.67 11.73
C GLU A 155 -9.94 -8.69 10.70
N LYS A 156 -10.92 -7.90 11.15
CA LYS A 156 -11.45 -6.79 10.37
C LYS A 156 -10.99 -5.49 10.97
N LEU A 157 -10.42 -4.63 10.13
CA LEU A 157 -10.20 -3.23 10.46
C LEU A 157 -10.99 -2.38 9.48
N ASN A 158 -12.03 -1.70 9.96
CA ASN A 158 -12.85 -0.80 9.17
C ASN A 158 -13.39 -1.41 7.84
N TYR A 159 -13.98 -2.62 7.93
CA TYR A 159 -14.52 -3.37 6.78
C TYR A 159 -13.47 -3.88 5.77
N VAL A 160 -12.18 -3.72 6.04
CA VAL A 160 -11.11 -4.33 5.24
C VAL A 160 -10.83 -5.74 5.76
N ASN A 161 -10.82 -6.72 4.85
CA ASN A 161 -10.35 -8.07 5.12
C ASN A 161 -8.82 -8.07 5.22
N VAL A 162 -8.32 -8.00 6.46
CA VAL A 162 -6.90 -7.86 6.74
C VAL A 162 -6.11 -9.08 6.25
N ASP A 163 -6.62 -10.29 6.49
CA ASP A 163 -5.90 -11.51 6.14
C ASP A 163 -5.68 -11.64 4.63
N ALA A 164 -6.70 -11.30 3.85
CA ALA A 164 -6.59 -11.23 2.40
C ALA A 164 -5.60 -10.13 1.95
N LEU A 165 -5.62 -8.98 2.62
CA LEU A 165 -4.71 -7.87 2.31
C LEU A 165 -3.24 -8.22 2.62
N LYS A 166 -2.96 -8.94 3.73
CA LYS A 166 -1.61 -9.44 4.10
C LYS A 166 -0.97 -10.33 3.02
N GLU A 167 -1.77 -10.94 2.15
CA GLU A 167 -1.25 -11.78 1.06
C GLU A 167 -0.65 -10.96 -0.09
N ILE A 168 -1.23 -9.78 -0.37
CA ILE A 168 -0.78 -8.91 -1.45
C ILE A 168 0.06 -7.73 -0.94
N LYS A 169 -0.03 -7.40 0.35
CA LYS A 169 0.67 -6.29 0.98
C LYS A 169 1.95 -6.77 1.66
N THR A 170 3.03 -6.04 1.48
CA THR A 170 4.28 -6.21 2.25
C THR A 170 4.65 -4.87 2.88
N ILE A 171 4.89 -4.86 4.19
CA ILE A 171 5.30 -3.67 4.92
C ILE A 171 6.78 -3.75 5.30
N PHE A 172 7.47 -2.60 5.26
CA PHE A 172 8.91 -2.51 5.44
C PHE A 172 9.23 -1.71 6.71
N ARG A 173 9.17 -2.37 7.87
CA ARG A 173 9.40 -1.75 9.19
C ARG A 173 10.49 -2.50 9.94
N PRO A 174 11.77 -2.33 9.59
CA PRO A 174 12.87 -3.04 10.25
C PRO A 174 12.90 -2.73 11.75
N GLU A 175 13.53 -3.61 12.53
CA GLU A 175 13.75 -3.36 13.95
C GLU A 175 14.57 -2.06 14.12
N PRO A 176 14.16 -1.12 15.01
CA PRO A 176 14.76 0.21 15.10
C PRO A 176 16.27 0.23 15.35
N TYR A 177 16.77 -0.59 16.29
CA TYR A 177 18.18 -0.62 16.65
C TYR A 177 19.05 -1.32 15.59
N GLU A 178 18.54 -2.36 14.94
CA GLU A 178 19.14 -2.95 13.74
C GLU A 178 19.22 -1.93 12.61
N TYR A 179 18.14 -1.18 12.39
CA TYR A 179 18.10 -0.10 11.41
C TYR A 179 19.15 0.96 11.70
N LYS A 180 19.20 1.49 12.93
CA LYS A 180 20.20 2.48 13.37
C LYS A 180 21.61 1.98 13.14
N SER A 181 21.90 0.73 13.48
CA SER A 181 23.23 0.13 13.30
C SER A 181 23.63 0.08 11.81
N ARG A 182 22.72 -0.31 10.91
CA ARG A 182 22.97 -0.30 9.46
C ARG A 182 23.14 1.11 8.90
N ALA A 183 22.33 2.07 9.34
CA ALA A 183 22.40 3.47 8.91
C ALA A 183 23.76 4.10 9.28
N LEU A 184 24.22 3.90 10.52
CA LEU A 184 25.54 4.36 10.97
C LEU A 184 26.68 3.68 10.20
N ALA A 185 26.58 2.37 9.95
CA ALA A 185 27.57 1.63 9.16
C ALA A 185 27.63 2.11 7.70
N ALA A 186 26.51 2.60 7.15
CA ALA A 186 26.44 3.23 5.84
C ALA A 186 26.95 4.69 5.81
N GLY A 187 27.41 5.22 6.94
CA GLY A 187 27.97 6.57 7.06
C GLY A 187 26.94 7.68 7.26
N LEU A 188 25.68 7.33 7.56
CA LEU A 188 24.67 8.31 7.96
C LEU A 188 24.92 8.81 9.39
N ARG A 189 24.53 10.06 9.65
CA ARG A 189 24.53 10.66 10.99
C ARG A 189 23.13 10.54 11.59
N ASP A 190 23.04 10.42 12.92
CA ASP A 190 21.77 10.23 13.65
C ASP A 190 20.64 11.19 13.21
N TYR A 191 20.95 12.48 13.02
CA TYR A 191 19.94 13.47 12.61
C TYR A 191 19.36 13.24 11.20
N GLN A 192 20.02 12.46 10.33
CA GLN A 192 19.57 12.23 8.96
C GLN A 192 18.50 11.14 8.87
N PHE A 193 18.31 10.36 9.93
CA PHE A 193 17.30 9.31 9.96
C PHE A 193 16.49 9.33 11.26
N ALA A 194 16.63 10.40 12.05
CA ALA A 194 16.00 10.51 13.36
C ALA A 194 14.49 10.38 13.28
N ASP A 195 13.85 11.03 12.29
CA ASP A 195 12.40 10.99 12.11
C ASP A 195 11.92 9.58 11.81
N TYR A 196 12.56 8.91 10.85
CA TYR A 196 12.21 7.52 10.52
C TYR A 196 12.52 6.55 11.67
N PHE A 197 13.64 6.74 12.38
CA PHE A 197 13.97 5.92 13.56
C PHE A 197 12.94 6.08 14.69
N ASN A 198 12.51 7.32 14.97
CA ASN A 198 11.47 7.58 15.96
C ASN A 198 10.15 6.92 15.56
N PHE A 199 9.78 7.05 14.28
CA PHE A 199 8.63 6.34 13.71
C PHE A 199 8.73 4.83 13.90
N LEU A 200 9.86 4.20 13.55
CA LEU A 200 10.06 2.76 13.75
C LEU A 200 9.95 2.40 15.23
N PHE A 201 10.53 3.21 16.11
CA PHE A 201 10.48 2.97 17.55
C PHE A 201 9.05 3.01 18.08
N ASP A 202 8.26 4.01 17.68
CA ASP A 202 6.85 4.14 18.04
C ASP A 202 6.01 3.00 17.44
N PHE A 203 6.27 2.61 16.19
CA PHE A 203 5.62 1.48 15.53
C PHE A 203 5.86 0.17 16.28
N HIS A 204 7.11 -0.12 16.64
CA HIS A 204 7.49 -1.36 17.33
C HIS A 204 7.06 -1.37 18.81
N ARG A 205 6.91 -0.21 19.45
CA ARG A 205 6.39 -0.09 20.83
C ARG A 205 4.86 -0.03 20.91
N GLY A 206 4.18 0.33 19.83
CA GLY A 206 2.73 0.46 19.78
C GLY A 206 1.97 -0.87 19.93
N ASP A 207 0.68 -0.76 20.22
CA ASP A 207 -0.24 -1.90 20.34
C ASP A 207 -0.41 -2.67 19.02
N GLU A 208 -0.81 -3.93 19.13
CA GLU A 208 -1.02 -4.87 18.00
C GLU A 208 -1.94 -4.30 16.91
N ILE A 209 -2.88 -3.41 17.26
CA ILE A 209 -3.79 -2.78 16.29
C ILE A 209 -3.05 -1.97 15.22
N ARG A 210 -1.93 -1.33 15.57
CA ARG A 210 -1.07 -0.62 14.60
C ARG A 210 -0.18 -1.57 13.79
N LYS A 211 -0.04 -2.81 14.27
CA LYS A 211 0.78 -3.89 13.73
C LYS A 211 -0.04 -4.91 12.94
N ILE A 212 -1.36 -4.71 12.80
CA ILE A 212 -2.30 -5.62 12.11
C ILE A 212 -1.86 -5.97 10.68
N TYR A 213 -0.93 -5.23 10.07
CA TYR A 213 -0.40 -5.51 8.73
C TYR A 213 0.97 -6.23 8.69
N LEU A 214 1.53 -6.64 9.83
CA LEU A 214 2.79 -7.40 9.87
C LEU A 214 2.53 -8.86 9.48
N LYS A 215 3.35 -9.36 8.55
CA LYS A 215 3.55 -10.79 8.31
C LYS A 215 4.32 -11.41 9.46
#